data_AF-A0A2A4G1P4-F1
#
_entry.id   AF-A0A2A4G1P4-F1
#
_cell.length_a   1.000
_cell.length_b   1.000
_cell.length_c   1.000
_cell.angle_alpha   90.00
_cell.angle_beta   90.00
_cell.angle_gamma   90.00
#
_symmetry.space_group_name_H-M   'P 1'
#
loop_
_entity.id
_entity.type
_entity.pdbx_description
1 polymer ?
#
loop_
_entity_poly.entity_id
_entity_poly.type
_entity_poly.pdbx_seq_one_letter_code
_entity_poly.pdbx_strand_id
1 'polypeptide(L)'
;MNIVEKEAVEYADYEFFNGVLQSTVDNLSSELSSRLYSFKRKKDKLTFLNILRKEVLNQKLEHEKTCSKTNCGISQEKETGLFVIDQEIEDISQSYNYQPKYGNEFSSEQKSELHAALNDIKNKLTELGFGQQIIFDELDELKEHLNLGKKNWFQLLKGKLFDLTVSKALEETVIKDVYETLADGFEDLPNLIENL
;
A
#
# COMPACT_ATOMS: atom_id res chain seq x y z
N MET A 1 -14.71 1.77 -13.86
CA MET A 1 -14.90 2.00 -12.41
C MET A 1 -16.21 1.38 -11.95
N ASN A 2 -16.15 0.52 -10.94
CA ASN A 2 -17.32 0.08 -10.19
C ASN A 2 -17.78 1.16 -9.18
N ILE A 3 -18.92 0.93 -8.51
CA ILE A 3 -19.50 1.93 -7.60
C ILE A 3 -18.57 2.29 -6.43
N VAL A 4 -17.87 1.32 -5.85
CA VAL A 4 -16.94 1.56 -4.72
C VAL A 4 -15.77 2.42 -5.17
N GLU A 5 -15.25 2.16 -6.36
CA GLU A 5 -14.13 2.92 -6.94
C GLU A 5 -14.54 4.36 -7.25
N LYS A 6 -15.75 4.55 -7.77
CA LYS A 6 -16.31 5.89 -8.01
C LYS A 6 -16.48 6.69 -6.72
N GLU A 7 -17.08 6.07 -5.71
CA GLU A 7 -17.29 6.69 -4.40
C GLU A 7 -15.96 7.03 -3.71
N ALA A 8 -14.89 6.24 -3.93
CA ALA A 8 -13.57 6.51 -3.37
C ALA A 8 -12.89 7.71 -4.02
N VAL A 9 -12.94 7.81 -5.36
CA VAL A 9 -12.38 8.96 -6.10
C VAL A 9 -13.13 10.24 -5.74
N GLU A 10 -14.47 10.21 -5.76
CA GLU A 10 -15.28 11.38 -5.38
C GLU A 10 -15.01 11.82 -3.94
N TYR A 11 -14.88 10.86 -3.01
CA TYR A 11 -14.55 11.16 -1.63
C TYR A 11 -13.16 11.80 -1.49
N ALA A 12 -12.15 11.29 -2.23
CA ALA A 12 -10.79 11.85 -2.22
C ALA A 12 -10.73 13.29 -2.74
N ASP A 13 -11.49 13.59 -3.79
CA ASP A 13 -11.47 14.90 -4.45
C ASP A 13 -12.25 15.97 -3.69
N TYR A 14 -13.38 15.59 -3.09
CA TYR A 14 -14.35 16.57 -2.60
C TYR A 14 -14.60 16.54 -1.11
N GLU A 15 -14.37 15.42 -0.43
CA GLU A 15 -14.89 15.23 0.94
C GLU A 15 -13.79 15.00 1.98
N PHE A 16 -12.80 14.15 1.71
CA PHE A 16 -11.91 13.63 2.75
C PHE A 16 -11.15 14.72 3.53
N PHE A 17 -10.66 15.75 2.84
CA PHE A 17 -9.99 16.88 3.48
C PHE A 17 -10.90 18.10 3.69
N ASN A 18 -12.04 18.17 3.00
CA ASN A 18 -12.95 19.32 3.07
C ASN A 18 -14.07 19.15 4.10
N GLY A 19 -14.26 17.93 4.62
CA GLY A 19 -15.27 17.63 5.64
C GLY A 19 -14.95 18.17 7.03
N VAL A 20 -13.72 18.66 7.26
CA VAL A 20 -13.22 19.03 8.58
C VAL A 20 -12.57 20.42 8.57
N LEU A 21 -12.67 21.14 9.69
CA LEU A 21 -12.02 22.45 9.87
C LEU A 21 -10.49 22.35 9.94
N GLN A 22 -9.97 21.21 10.43
CA GLN A 22 -8.55 20.90 10.52
C GLN A 22 -8.34 19.41 10.30
N SER A 23 -7.40 19.07 9.44
CA SER A 23 -7.01 17.70 9.08
C SER A 23 -6.09 17.09 10.13
N THR A 24 -6.58 16.95 11.36
CA THR A 24 -5.90 16.21 12.42
C THR A 24 -6.21 14.72 12.30
N VAL A 25 -5.38 13.88 12.93
CA VAL A 25 -5.62 12.42 13.01
C VAL A 25 -7.03 12.13 13.51
N ASP A 26 -7.42 12.68 14.65
CA ASP A 26 -8.73 12.44 15.27
C ASP A 26 -9.92 12.77 14.34
N ASN A 27 -9.85 13.93 13.67
CA ASN A 27 -10.94 14.40 12.80
C ASN A 27 -11.05 13.53 11.54
N LEU A 28 -9.92 13.29 10.87
CA LEU A 28 -9.89 12.46 9.65
C LEU A 28 -10.29 11.01 9.96
N SER A 29 -9.81 10.45 11.08
CA SER A 29 -10.19 9.10 11.51
C SER A 29 -11.69 9.01 11.77
N SER A 30 -12.28 9.99 12.45
CA SER A 30 -13.72 9.97 12.73
C SER A 30 -14.57 10.05 11.45
N GLU A 31 -14.21 10.90 10.51
CA GLU A 31 -14.91 11.03 9.23
C GLU A 31 -14.75 9.78 8.36
N LEU A 32 -13.53 9.25 8.27
CA LEU A 32 -13.25 8.03 7.51
C LEU A 32 -14.00 6.83 8.08
N SER A 33 -13.98 6.66 9.41
CA SER A 33 -14.76 5.63 10.11
C SER A 33 -16.26 5.74 9.81
N SER A 34 -16.82 6.95 9.87
CA SER A 34 -18.22 7.23 9.54
C SER A 34 -18.54 6.83 8.10
N ARG A 35 -17.67 7.23 7.16
CA ARG A 35 -17.80 6.89 5.73
C ARG A 35 -17.78 5.39 5.51
N LEU A 36 -16.83 4.69 6.14
CA LEU A 36 -16.67 3.23 6.03
C LEU A 36 -17.86 2.45 6.58
N TYR A 37 -18.66 3.02 7.49
CA TYR A 37 -19.87 2.39 8.01
C TYR A 37 -20.89 2.08 6.89
N SER A 38 -20.88 2.85 5.81
CA SER A 38 -21.74 2.65 4.63
C SER A 38 -21.44 1.35 3.88
N PHE A 39 -20.22 0.83 4.00
CA PHE A 39 -19.78 -0.39 3.31
C PHE A 39 -19.89 -1.61 4.24
N LYS A 40 -20.85 -2.49 3.97
CA LYS A 40 -21.07 -3.69 4.80
C LYS A 40 -19.97 -4.75 4.67
N ARG A 41 -19.38 -4.89 3.48
CA ARG A 41 -18.38 -5.94 3.20
C ARG A 41 -16.98 -5.40 3.44
N LYS A 42 -16.15 -6.13 4.20
CA LYS A 42 -14.73 -5.79 4.42
C LYS A 42 -13.95 -5.60 3.12
N LYS A 43 -14.22 -6.44 2.10
CA LYS A 43 -13.63 -6.30 0.77
C LYS A 43 -13.92 -4.94 0.12
N ASP A 44 -15.14 -4.43 0.27
CA ASP A 44 -15.51 -3.14 -0.31
C ASP A 44 -14.83 -2.00 0.45
N LYS A 45 -14.77 -2.09 1.79
CA LYS A 45 -14.00 -1.15 2.62
C LYS A 45 -12.53 -1.08 2.18
N LEU A 46 -11.87 -2.24 2.05
CA LEU A 46 -10.49 -2.30 1.60
C LEU A 46 -10.32 -1.77 0.18
N THR A 47 -11.24 -2.07 -0.74
CA THR A 47 -11.20 -1.53 -2.11
C THR A 47 -11.31 -0.01 -2.11
N PHE A 48 -12.25 0.52 -1.33
CA PHE A 48 -12.44 1.96 -1.13
C PHE A 48 -11.18 2.62 -0.58
N LEU A 49 -10.62 2.08 0.51
CA LEU A 49 -9.45 2.62 1.18
C LEU A 49 -8.19 2.62 0.31
N ASN A 50 -7.94 1.54 -0.44
CA ASN A 50 -6.78 1.48 -1.33
C ASN A 50 -6.84 2.52 -2.45
N ILE A 51 -8.04 2.80 -2.97
CA ILE A 51 -8.22 3.83 -4.00
C ILE A 51 -8.11 5.21 -3.40
N LEU A 52 -8.73 5.45 -2.24
CA LEU A 52 -8.59 6.69 -1.50
C LEU A 52 -7.11 6.99 -1.21
N ARG A 53 -6.36 6.01 -0.70
CA ARG A 53 -4.91 6.12 -0.47
C ARG A 53 -4.17 6.55 -1.72
N LYS A 54 -4.43 5.87 -2.84
CA LYS A 54 -3.80 6.17 -4.14
C LYS A 54 -4.10 7.61 -4.59
N GLU A 55 -5.35 8.05 -4.52
CA GLU A 55 -5.71 9.41 -4.93
C GLU A 55 -5.10 10.47 -4.02
N VAL A 56 -5.10 10.26 -2.70
CA VAL A 56 -4.46 11.18 -1.75
C VAL A 56 -2.94 11.26 -1.98
N LEU A 57 -2.30 10.12 -2.26
CA LEU A 57 -0.87 10.08 -2.59
C LEU A 57 -0.59 10.84 -3.89
N ASN A 58 -1.41 10.65 -4.93
CA ASN A 58 -1.29 11.40 -6.18
C ASN A 58 -1.45 12.91 -5.95
N GLN A 59 -2.44 13.33 -5.16
CA GLN A 59 -2.63 14.74 -4.80
C GLN A 59 -1.41 15.33 -4.10
N LYS A 60 -0.80 14.58 -3.16
CA LYS A 60 0.46 14.99 -2.50
C LYS A 60 1.57 15.17 -3.53
N LEU A 61 1.76 14.19 -4.40
CA LEU A 61 2.83 14.20 -5.40
C LEU A 61 2.68 15.34 -6.40
N GLU A 62 1.48 15.57 -6.92
CA GLU A 62 1.22 16.69 -7.85
C GLU A 62 1.49 18.04 -7.18
N HIS A 63 1.16 18.18 -5.90
CA HIS A 63 1.48 19.39 -5.15
C HIS A 63 3.01 19.59 -5.01
N GLU A 64 3.73 18.53 -4.62
CA GLU A 64 5.18 18.57 -4.37
C GLU A 64 6.03 18.83 -5.62
N LYS A 65 5.48 18.58 -6.82
CA LYS A 65 6.14 19.00 -8.08
C LYS A 65 6.34 20.52 -8.18
N THR A 66 5.48 21.31 -7.55
CA THR A 66 5.46 22.77 -7.67
C THR A 66 5.74 23.49 -6.36
N CYS A 67 5.70 22.79 -5.24
CA CYS A 67 5.93 23.35 -3.91
C CYS A 67 7.35 23.06 -3.42
N SER A 68 8.14 24.13 -3.20
CA SER A 68 9.49 24.03 -2.64
C SER A 68 9.58 24.44 -1.17
N LYS A 69 8.43 24.61 -0.50
CA LYS A 69 8.37 25.11 0.88
C LYS A 69 8.58 23.97 1.87
N THR A 70 9.62 24.07 2.70
CA THR A 70 9.80 23.21 3.88
C THR A 70 8.61 23.38 4.82
N ASN A 71 8.02 22.28 5.30
CA ASN A 71 6.80 22.25 6.11
C ASN A 71 5.60 22.91 5.40
N CYS A 72 5.30 22.47 4.18
CA CYS A 72 4.08 22.87 3.50
C CYS A 72 2.85 22.27 4.19
N GLY A 73 1.87 23.10 4.54
CA GLY A 73 0.64 22.65 5.19
C GLY A 73 -0.16 21.65 4.35
N ILE A 74 -0.12 21.77 3.02
CA ILE A 74 -0.79 20.82 2.11
C ILE A 74 -0.10 19.45 2.18
N SER A 75 1.24 19.39 2.08
CA SER A 75 1.96 18.11 2.22
C SER A 75 1.70 17.46 3.58
N GLN A 76 1.72 18.25 4.67
CA GLN A 76 1.44 17.76 6.03
C GLN A 76 -0.01 17.24 6.18
N GLU A 77 -0.98 17.94 5.58
CA GLU A 77 -2.37 17.49 5.51
C GLU A 77 -2.46 16.13 4.81
N LYS A 78 -1.84 15.98 3.62
CA LYS A 78 -1.87 14.72 2.88
C LYS A 78 -1.16 13.59 3.62
N GLU A 79 -0.04 13.87 4.29
CA GLU A 79 0.65 12.91 5.16
C GLU A 79 -0.23 12.42 6.30
N THR A 80 -0.94 13.33 6.96
CA THR A 80 -1.87 12.98 8.04
C THR A 80 -3.02 12.11 7.52
N GLY A 81 -3.56 12.43 6.35
CA GLY A 81 -4.59 11.63 5.70
C GLY A 81 -4.11 10.23 5.31
N LEU A 82 -2.92 10.11 4.73
CA LEU A 82 -2.33 8.82 4.38
C LEU A 82 -2.12 7.95 5.61
N PHE A 83 -1.57 8.52 6.69
CA PHE A 83 -1.41 7.80 7.96
C PHE A 83 -2.73 7.23 8.48
N VAL A 84 -3.80 8.04 8.48
CA VAL A 84 -5.13 7.60 8.92
C VAL A 84 -5.70 6.48 8.04
N ILE A 85 -5.54 6.60 6.72
CA ILE A 85 -6.01 5.57 5.78
C ILE A 85 -5.25 4.25 5.99
N ASP A 86 -3.93 4.33 6.19
CA ASP A 86 -3.07 3.16 6.38
C ASP A 86 -3.44 2.40 7.66
N GLN A 87 -3.71 3.11 8.76
CA GLN A 87 -4.21 2.48 9.99
C GLN A 87 -5.55 1.75 9.81
N GLU A 88 -6.50 2.32 9.06
CA GLU A 88 -7.79 1.67 8.78
C GLU A 88 -7.63 0.44 7.86
N ILE A 89 -6.72 0.51 6.88
CA ILE A 89 -6.39 -0.63 6.03
C ILE A 89 -5.81 -1.76 6.90
N GLU A 90 -4.87 -1.44 7.78
CA GLU A 90 -4.24 -2.40 8.69
C GLU A 90 -5.28 -3.05 9.61
N ASP A 91 -6.13 -2.27 10.30
CA ASP A 91 -7.15 -2.80 11.22
C ASP A 91 -8.15 -3.73 10.51
N ILE A 92 -8.66 -3.29 9.35
CA ILE A 92 -9.60 -4.09 8.57
C ILE A 92 -8.91 -5.34 8.03
N SER A 93 -7.65 -5.26 7.64
CA SER A 93 -6.86 -6.39 7.14
C SER A 93 -6.53 -7.40 8.25
N GLN A 94 -6.15 -6.94 9.44
CA GLN A 94 -5.90 -7.79 10.61
C GLN A 94 -7.15 -8.56 11.05
N SER A 95 -8.31 -7.91 10.99
CA SER A 95 -9.60 -8.56 11.31
C SER A 95 -10.18 -9.36 10.15
N TYR A 96 -9.59 -9.28 8.96
CA TYR A 96 -9.94 -10.09 7.80
C TYR A 96 -9.14 -11.39 7.87
N ASN A 97 -9.69 -12.42 8.52
CA ASN A 97 -9.22 -13.79 8.36
C ASN A 97 -9.44 -14.21 6.90
N TYR A 98 -8.53 -13.81 6.02
CA TYR A 98 -8.46 -14.30 4.66
C TYR A 98 -8.12 -15.78 4.76
N GLN A 99 -9.12 -16.65 4.56
CA GLN A 99 -8.86 -18.02 4.17
C GLN A 99 -8.65 -18.00 2.66
N PRO A 100 -7.42 -18.17 2.16
CA PRO A 100 -7.18 -18.20 0.73
C PRO A 100 -8.04 -19.32 0.13
N LYS A 101 -8.57 -19.10 -1.07
CA LYS A 101 -9.14 -20.21 -1.83
C LYS A 101 -8.03 -21.24 -2.03
N TYR A 102 -8.32 -22.52 -1.78
CA TYR A 102 -7.38 -23.64 -1.98
C TYR A 102 -6.59 -23.46 -3.29
N GLY A 103 -5.25 -23.38 -3.20
CA GLY A 103 -4.35 -23.11 -4.32
C GLY A 103 -3.74 -21.70 -4.38
N ASN A 104 -4.28 -20.72 -3.63
CA ASN A 104 -3.70 -19.36 -3.53
C ASN A 104 -2.79 -19.19 -2.30
N GLU A 105 -2.59 -20.22 -1.49
CA GLU A 105 -1.62 -20.24 -0.40
C GLU A 105 -0.20 -20.43 -0.93
N PHE A 106 0.77 -19.80 -0.27
CA PHE A 106 2.17 -20.21 -0.40
C PHE A 106 2.35 -21.55 0.31
N SER A 107 2.99 -22.50 -0.38
CA SER A 107 3.48 -23.72 0.29
C SER A 107 4.58 -23.37 1.30
N SER A 108 4.91 -24.30 2.18
CA SER A 108 6.00 -24.13 3.14
C SER A 108 7.34 -23.84 2.44
N GLU A 109 7.58 -24.51 1.30
CA GLU A 109 8.76 -24.30 0.46
C GLU A 109 8.77 -22.87 -0.10
N GLN A 110 7.66 -22.43 -0.70
CA GLN A 110 7.54 -21.09 -1.27
C GLN A 110 7.71 -19.98 -0.22
N LYS A 111 7.21 -20.20 1.01
CA LYS A 111 7.44 -19.27 2.12
C LYS A 111 8.93 -19.17 2.43
N SER A 112 9.62 -20.30 2.56
CA SER A 112 11.06 -20.34 2.83
C SER A 112 11.87 -19.66 1.71
N GLU A 113 11.51 -19.91 0.46
CA GLU A 113 12.13 -19.29 -0.72
C GLU A 113 11.95 -17.77 -0.72
N LEU A 114 10.75 -17.27 -0.44
CA LEU A 114 10.48 -15.83 -0.34
C LEU A 114 11.21 -15.18 0.84
N HIS A 115 11.30 -15.85 2.00
CA HIS A 115 12.11 -15.35 3.10
C HIS A 115 13.59 -15.22 2.74
N ALA A 116 14.14 -16.21 2.02
CA ALA A 116 15.51 -16.18 1.55
C ALA A 116 15.70 -15.05 0.51
N ALA A 117 14.83 -14.97 -0.48
CA ALA A 117 14.87 -13.93 -1.52
C ALA A 117 14.79 -12.52 -0.93
N LEU A 118 13.92 -12.28 0.06
CA LEU A 118 13.85 -10.99 0.76
C LEU A 118 15.14 -10.65 1.50
N ASN A 119 15.80 -11.63 2.12
CA ASN A 119 17.10 -11.40 2.77
C ASN A 119 18.20 -11.11 1.75
N ASP A 120 18.23 -11.84 0.63
CA ASP A 120 19.19 -11.61 -0.45
C ASP A 120 19.01 -10.22 -1.07
N ILE A 121 17.76 -9.78 -1.23
CA ILE A 121 17.44 -8.43 -1.68
C ILE A 121 17.96 -7.39 -0.69
N LYS A 122 17.73 -7.55 0.62
CA LYS A 122 18.29 -6.62 1.62
C LYS A 122 19.82 -6.54 1.56
N ASN A 123 20.49 -7.66 1.37
CA ASN A 123 21.94 -7.69 1.21
C ASN A 123 22.38 -6.94 -0.07
N LYS A 124 21.77 -7.21 -1.22
CA LYS A 124 22.04 -6.50 -2.48
C LYS A 124 21.78 -5.00 -2.36
N LEU A 125 20.67 -4.60 -1.74
CA LEU A 125 20.34 -3.19 -1.51
C LEU A 125 21.40 -2.52 -0.63
N THR A 126 21.89 -3.20 0.40
CA THR A 126 23.01 -2.70 1.22
C THR A 126 24.26 -2.44 0.37
N GLU A 127 24.63 -3.40 -0.48
CA GLU A 127 25.80 -3.29 -1.37
C GLU A 127 25.67 -2.16 -2.41
N LEU A 128 24.45 -1.90 -2.88
CA LEU A 128 24.12 -0.82 -3.80
C LEU A 128 24.00 0.56 -3.11
N GLY A 129 24.14 0.63 -1.78
CA GLY A 129 24.05 1.86 -0.99
C GLY A 129 22.65 2.22 -0.50
N PHE A 130 21.67 1.34 -0.68
CA PHE A 130 20.28 1.46 -0.22
C PHE A 130 20.05 0.75 1.12
N GLY A 131 20.82 1.15 2.14
CA GLY A 131 20.76 0.59 3.50
C GLY A 131 19.86 1.35 4.48
N GLN A 132 18.93 2.18 3.98
CA GLN A 132 18.07 2.99 4.84
C GLN A 132 17.08 2.08 5.60
N GLN A 133 16.92 2.33 6.90
CA GLN A 133 16.05 1.54 7.78
C GLN A 133 14.63 1.40 7.24
N ILE A 134 14.07 2.48 6.68
CA ILE A 134 12.73 2.50 6.08
C ILE A 134 12.54 1.43 4.99
N ILE A 135 13.56 1.17 4.17
CA ILE A 135 13.49 0.15 3.11
C ILE A 135 13.43 -1.25 3.73
N PHE A 136 14.18 -1.47 4.81
CA PHE A 136 14.26 -2.78 5.45
C PHE A 136 13.02 -3.09 6.26
N ASP A 137 12.45 -2.08 6.93
CA ASP A 137 11.19 -2.22 7.66
C ASP A 137 10.07 -2.65 6.69
N GLU A 138 9.94 -1.97 5.55
CA GLU A 138 8.96 -2.31 4.50
C GLU A 138 9.14 -3.74 3.97
N LEU A 139 10.38 -4.20 3.79
CA LEU A 139 10.68 -5.56 3.33
C LEU A 139 10.47 -6.62 4.41
N ASP A 140 10.70 -6.30 5.68
CA ASP A 140 10.48 -7.22 6.79
C ASP A 140 8.99 -7.36 7.09
N GLU A 141 8.19 -6.30 6.97
CA GLU A 141 6.74 -6.39 7.04
C GLU A 141 6.16 -7.37 6.02
N LEU A 142 6.69 -7.43 4.80
CA LEU A 142 6.24 -8.39 3.79
C LEU A 142 6.35 -9.85 4.26
N LYS A 143 7.34 -10.18 5.09
CA LYS A 143 7.52 -11.54 5.62
C LYS A 143 6.37 -11.96 6.53
N GLU A 144 5.83 -11.01 7.29
CA GLU A 144 4.75 -11.26 8.24
C GLU A 144 3.41 -11.54 7.53
N HIS A 145 3.29 -11.12 6.27
CA HIS A 145 2.05 -11.13 5.50
C HIS A 145 1.93 -12.30 4.50
N LEU A 146 2.80 -13.33 4.57
CA LEU A 146 2.72 -14.51 3.70
C LEU A 146 1.42 -15.33 3.88
N ASN A 147 0.65 -15.06 4.94
CA ASN A 147 -0.69 -15.62 5.15
C ASN A 147 -1.77 -14.97 4.25
N LEU A 148 -1.51 -13.83 3.60
CA LEU A 148 -2.46 -13.13 2.73
C LEU A 148 -2.75 -13.87 1.42
N GLY A 149 -1.99 -14.92 1.09
CA GLY A 149 -2.05 -15.64 -0.17
C GLY A 149 -1.35 -14.91 -1.32
N LYS A 150 -0.93 -15.66 -2.35
CA LYS A 150 -0.03 -15.23 -3.44
C LYS A 150 -0.48 -13.91 -4.06
N LYS A 151 -1.71 -13.85 -4.59
CA LYS A 151 -2.22 -12.64 -5.26
C LYS A 151 -2.16 -11.39 -4.37
N ASN A 152 -2.62 -11.47 -3.13
CA ASN A 152 -2.69 -10.31 -2.25
C ASN A 152 -1.30 -9.88 -1.78
N TRP A 153 -0.43 -10.85 -1.50
CA TRP A 153 0.95 -10.58 -1.10
C TRP A 153 1.73 -9.84 -2.19
N PHE A 154 1.57 -10.25 -3.46
CA PHE A 154 2.21 -9.54 -4.59
C PHE A 154 1.60 -8.16 -4.87
N GLN A 155 0.33 -7.93 -4.52
CA GLN A 155 -0.26 -6.59 -4.56
C GLN A 155 0.30 -5.70 -3.44
N LEU A 156 0.47 -6.24 -2.23
CA LEU A 156 1.13 -5.53 -1.12
C LEU A 156 2.57 -5.18 -1.48
N LEU A 157 3.34 -6.12 -2.06
CA LEU A 157 4.69 -5.88 -2.56
C LEU A 157 4.70 -4.71 -3.56
N LYS A 158 3.81 -4.71 -4.56
CA LYS A 158 3.72 -3.61 -5.54
C LYS A 158 3.44 -2.26 -4.87
N GLY A 159 2.50 -2.22 -3.92
CA GLY A 159 2.17 -1.01 -3.17
C GLY A 159 3.38 -0.45 -2.42
N LYS A 160 4.06 -1.30 -1.64
CA LYS A 160 5.26 -0.90 -0.88
C LYS A 160 6.41 -0.44 -1.79
N LEU A 161 6.65 -1.15 -2.88
CA LEU A 161 7.66 -0.75 -3.86
C LEU A 161 7.33 0.58 -4.54
N PHE A 162 6.06 0.83 -4.83
CA PHE A 162 5.61 2.11 -5.36
C PHE A 162 5.87 3.25 -4.37
N ASP A 163 5.58 3.05 -3.08
CA ASP A 163 5.85 4.03 -2.02
C ASP A 163 7.35 4.32 -1.85
N LEU A 164 8.20 3.29 -1.94
CA LEU A 164 9.66 3.43 -1.93
C LEU A 164 10.21 4.19 -3.16
N THR A 165 9.55 4.05 -4.31
CA THR A 165 9.87 4.83 -5.52
C THR A 165 9.50 6.30 -5.32
N VAL A 166 8.28 6.54 -4.83
CA VAL A 166 7.73 7.87 -4.61
C VAL A 166 8.53 8.66 -3.58
N SER A 167 8.94 8.02 -2.49
CA SER A 167 9.81 8.61 -1.46
C SER A 167 11.25 8.84 -1.93
N LYS A 168 11.59 8.43 -3.16
CA LYS A 168 12.95 8.42 -3.71
C LYS A 168 13.94 7.60 -2.86
N ALA A 169 13.43 6.65 -2.08
CA ALA A 169 14.24 5.73 -1.31
C ALA A 169 14.91 4.69 -2.22
N LEU A 170 14.22 4.28 -3.29
CA LEU A 170 14.74 3.39 -4.33
C LEU A 170 14.48 3.97 -5.72
N GLU A 171 15.41 3.69 -6.64
CA GLU A 171 15.25 4.03 -8.06
C GLU A 171 14.33 3.01 -8.77
N GLU A 172 13.63 3.46 -9.82
CA GLU A 172 12.69 2.61 -10.58
C GLU A 172 13.33 1.32 -11.12
N THR A 173 14.60 1.37 -11.49
CA THR A 173 15.38 0.21 -11.96
C THR A 173 15.56 -0.83 -10.86
N VAL A 174 15.94 -0.38 -9.65
CA VAL A 174 16.12 -1.24 -8.48
C VAL A 174 14.79 -1.85 -8.06
N ILE A 175 13.71 -1.07 -8.08
CA ILE A 175 12.36 -1.53 -7.77
C ILE A 175 11.91 -2.63 -8.72
N LYS A 176 12.17 -2.46 -10.01
CA LYS A 176 11.85 -3.46 -11.03
C LYS A 176 12.63 -4.76 -10.76
N ASP A 177 13.92 -4.66 -10.50
CA ASP A 177 14.76 -5.83 -10.18
C ASP A 177 14.29 -6.55 -8.91
N VAL A 178 13.88 -5.81 -7.87
CA VAL A 178 13.31 -6.36 -6.63
C VAL A 178 12.01 -7.10 -6.92
N TYR A 179 11.09 -6.49 -7.67
CA TYR A 179 9.83 -7.11 -8.04
C TYR A 179 10.04 -8.38 -8.86
N GLU A 180 10.91 -8.33 -9.88
CA GLU A 180 11.21 -9.47 -10.75
C GLU A 180 11.87 -10.61 -9.96
N THR A 181 12.81 -10.30 -9.06
CA THR A 181 13.45 -11.31 -8.20
C THR A 181 12.44 -12.03 -7.30
N LEU A 182 11.46 -11.31 -6.75
CA LEU A 182 10.44 -11.91 -5.87
C LEU A 182 9.32 -12.60 -6.65
N ALA A 183 9.04 -12.16 -7.86
CA ALA A 183 8.05 -12.77 -8.75
C ALA A 183 8.59 -13.99 -9.52
N ASP A 184 9.92 -14.18 -9.51
CA ASP A 184 10.55 -15.35 -10.12
C ASP A 184 10.01 -16.65 -9.52
N GLY A 185 9.65 -17.60 -10.38
CA GLY A 185 8.96 -18.83 -9.98
C GLY A 185 7.44 -18.70 -9.74
N PHE A 186 6.85 -17.52 -9.97
CA PHE A 186 5.40 -17.26 -9.85
C PHE A 186 4.78 -16.78 -11.18
N GLU A 187 5.03 -17.51 -12.27
CA GLU A 187 4.72 -17.15 -13.67
C GLU A 187 3.25 -16.81 -13.96
N ASP A 188 2.29 -17.27 -13.14
CA ASP A 188 0.85 -17.02 -13.32
C ASP A 188 0.34 -15.68 -12.71
N LEU A 189 1.22 -14.88 -12.10
CA LEU A 189 0.84 -13.62 -11.44
C LEU A 189 0.18 -12.55 -12.35
N PRO A 190 0.61 -12.35 -13.62
CA PRO A 190 -0.04 -11.38 -14.51
C PRO A 190 -1.53 -11.69 -14.72
N ASN A 191 -1.87 -12.96 -14.92
CA ASN A 191 -3.25 -13.45 -15.07
C ASN A 191 -4.09 -13.26 -13.79
N LEU A 192 -3.46 -13.32 -12.62
CA LEU A 192 -4.10 -13.07 -11.34
C LEU A 192 -4.37 -11.58 -11.11
N ILE A 193 -3.60 -10.68 -11.71
CA ILE A 193 -3.70 -9.22 -11.52
C ILE A 193 -4.62 -8.58 -12.56
N GLU A 194 -4.66 -9.07 -13.81
CA GLU A 194 -5.44 -8.47 -14.92
C GLU A 194 -6.95 -8.79 -14.92
N ASN A 195 -7.44 -9.74 -14.11
CA ASN A 195 -8.86 -10.09 -14.02
C ASN A 195 -9.64 -9.25 -12.96
N LEU A 196 -9.44 -7.94 -12.92
CA LEU A 196 -10.24 -6.99 -12.14
C LEU A 196 -10.65 -5.78 -12.98
#